data_AF-A0A926T357-F1
#
_entry.id   AF-A0A926T357-F1
#
_cell.length_a   1.000
_cell.length_b   1.000
_cell.length_c   1.000
_cell.angle_alpha   90.00
_cell.angle_beta   90.00
_cell.angle_gamma   90.00
#
_symmetry.space_group_name_H-M   'P 1'
#
loop_
_entity.id
_entity.type
_entity.pdbx_description
1 polymer ?
#
loop_
_entity_poly.entity_id
_entity_poly.type
_entity_poly.pdbx_seq_one_letter_code
_entity_poly.pdbx_strand_id
1 'polypeptide(L)'
;MSSASNPPSDIASRILEQQNQEREALALLLDRHLSRSDQLLVQKTQMGSTEAFIGSVTLEWLDSRVRFASQLPLFQKKFDAKTDNVIRDEQTVDEILQRPLDWSRQASLTQYLAGRKAHKFPAVLVVQSPSWVDDPKAPEWDKNGRALKPAAIFTPLDKDSTIGLLDVSETVAIFALDGQHRLMGVQGLMILLKTGRLQPYNKTKKPVGNAITIDDLSQQYQVEPADLQRLAKEKIGIEFIPAVIAGETREEARRRVRSIFVHVNLMAVNLSQGQLALLNEDDGFSIIARKVAVTHPLFKEKKGRNPRVNWDSATVATKSTVLTTLQAMKDMSERYLGHKFPHWKPVDKKGLIPMRPEDEELEEGLKEFKMLFDSLSSLVSYQRLEDGAETPQLRRFSFEKDGGEGNILFRPVGQIAVAQALGILVFKKGFSLDEIFKKLQRYDIDGGFSGMEFPQSPWYGVLYDPNKKRIVVAGRDLAARLIVYMMGGIKDDMERAELRLELAEARRVGANQAMSFEGKFVDLKKVGLPPVLS
;
A
#
# COMPACT_ATOMS: atom_id res chain seq x y z
N MET A 1 -21.10 12.71 -77.18
CA MET A 1 -20.80 13.68 -76.10
C MET A 1 -21.84 13.45 -75.00
N SER A 2 -21.54 12.54 -74.08
CA SER A 2 -20.95 12.83 -72.75
C SER A 2 -22.04 12.90 -71.69
N SER A 3 -22.45 11.71 -71.25
CA SER A 3 -23.18 11.43 -70.02
C SER A 3 -22.43 12.04 -68.83
N ALA A 4 -23.02 13.04 -68.18
CA ALA A 4 -22.49 13.59 -66.94
C ALA A 4 -22.78 12.62 -65.80
N SER A 5 -21.75 11.87 -65.43
CA SER A 5 -21.67 11.04 -64.23
C SER A 5 -21.78 11.90 -62.97
N ASN A 6 -22.81 11.69 -62.17
CA ASN A 6 -22.84 12.09 -60.75
C ASN A 6 -23.08 10.87 -59.82
N PRO A 7 -22.14 9.91 -59.65
CA PRO A 7 -22.42 8.70 -58.87
C PRO A 7 -21.73 8.48 -57.50
N PRO A 8 -20.89 9.33 -56.87
CA PRO A 8 -20.24 8.93 -55.59
C PRO A 8 -20.82 9.57 -54.32
N SER A 9 -21.23 10.84 -54.32
CA SER A 9 -21.59 11.57 -53.09
C SER A 9 -22.98 11.22 -52.54
N ASP A 10 -23.96 10.94 -53.41
CA ASP A 10 -25.32 10.52 -53.05
C ASP A 10 -25.33 9.10 -52.46
N ILE A 11 -24.52 8.19 -53.01
CA ILE A 11 -24.36 6.82 -52.49
C ILE A 11 -23.68 6.83 -51.12
N ALA A 12 -22.59 7.60 -50.96
CA ALA A 12 -21.89 7.72 -49.68
C ALA A 12 -22.78 8.31 -48.58
N SER A 13 -23.61 9.29 -48.92
CA SER A 13 -24.57 9.91 -48.00
C SER A 13 -25.66 8.91 -47.56
N ARG A 14 -26.21 8.12 -48.48
CA ARG A 14 -27.19 7.07 -48.17
C ARG A 14 -26.60 5.91 -47.36
N ILE A 15 -25.35 5.55 -47.61
CA ILE A 15 -24.64 4.55 -46.80
C ILE A 15 -24.47 5.08 -45.36
N LEU A 16 -24.06 6.34 -45.20
CA LEU A 16 -23.90 6.96 -43.88
C LEU A 16 -25.24 7.08 -43.14
N GLU A 17 -26.31 7.45 -43.84
CA GLU A 17 -27.66 7.55 -43.27
C GLU A 17 -28.19 6.18 -42.82
N GLN A 18 -28.02 5.14 -43.64
CA GLN A 18 -28.36 3.77 -43.26
C GLN A 18 -27.52 3.28 -42.07
N GLN A 19 -26.21 3.55 -42.03
CA GLN A 19 -25.36 3.21 -40.88
C GLN A 19 -25.81 3.92 -39.60
N ASN A 20 -26.24 5.19 -39.69
CA ASN A 20 -26.78 5.91 -38.55
C ASN A 20 -28.11 5.30 -38.09
N GLN A 21 -29.02 4.97 -39.01
CA GLN A 21 -30.28 4.30 -38.68
C GLN A 21 -30.08 2.92 -38.04
N GLU A 22 -29.15 2.11 -38.55
CA GLU A 22 -28.78 0.82 -37.96
C GLU A 22 -28.22 0.99 -36.54
N ARG A 23 -27.36 2.01 -36.34
CA ARG A 23 -26.79 2.32 -35.02
C ARG A 23 -27.86 2.80 -34.04
N GLU A 24 -28.79 3.64 -34.46
CA GLU A 24 -29.90 4.12 -33.65
C GLU A 24 -30.85 2.98 -33.28
N ALA A 25 -31.19 2.11 -34.24
CA ALA A 25 -32.01 0.93 -33.99
C ALA A 25 -31.33 -0.01 -32.96
N LEU A 26 -30.02 -0.25 -33.11
CA LEU A 26 -29.25 -1.05 -32.16
C LEU A 26 -29.24 -0.42 -30.76
N ALA A 27 -29.03 0.90 -30.67
CA ALA A 27 -29.03 1.61 -29.39
C ALA A 27 -30.38 1.51 -28.68
N LEU A 28 -31.49 1.75 -29.38
CA LEU A 28 -32.84 1.64 -28.83
C LEU A 28 -33.16 0.22 -28.33
N LEU A 29 -32.76 -0.80 -29.10
CA LEU A 29 -32.93 -2.20 -28.70
C LEU A 29 -32.08 -2.53 -27.47
N LEU A 30 -30.84 -2.04 -27.41
CA LEU A 30 -29.93 -2.28 -26.29
C LEU A 30 -30.42 -1.57 -25.02
N ASP A 31 -30.88 -0.32 -25.11
CA ASP A 31 -31.42 0.44 -23.97
C ASP A 31 -32.63 -0.25 -23.32
N ARG A 32 -33.47 -0.91 -24.13
CA ARG A 32 -34.58 -1.74 -23.62
C ARG A 32 -34.09 -2.89 -22.74
N HIS A 33 -32.94 -3.47 -23.04
CA HIS A 33 -32.34 -4.53 -22.22
C HIS A 33 -31.56 -3.97 -21.04
N LEU A 34 -30.82 -2.87 -21.23
CA LEU A 34 -30.00 -2.22 -20.18
C LEU A 34 -30.83 -1.56 -19.07
N SER A 35 -32.09 -1.18 -19.36
CA SER A 35 -33.00 -0.60 -18.37
C SER A 35 -33.60 -1.62 -17.39
N ARG A 36 -33.45 -2.92 -17.64
CA ARG A 36 -33.96 -3.97 -16.77
C ARG A 36 -33.01 -4.21 -15.59
N SER A 37 -33.57 -4.38 -14.40
CA SER A 37 -32.80 -4.66 -13.17
C SER A 37 -32.50 -6.14 -12.94
N ASP A 38 -33.12 -7.03 -13.73
CA ASP A 38 -33.00 -8.49 -13.62
C ASP A 38 -31.95 -9.09 -14.56
N GLN A 39 -31.35 -8.28 -15.44
CA GLN A 39 -30.36 -8.73 -16.42
C GLN A 39 -29.18 -7.78 -16.49
N LEU A 40 -28.00 -8.31 -16.77
CA LEU A 40 -26.79 -7.53 -16.96
C LEU A 40 -26.17 -7.84 -18.32
N LEU A 41 -25.85 -6.81 -19.10
CA LEU A 41 -25.04 -6.98 -20.30
C LEU A 41 -23.60 -7.36 -19.90
N VAL A 42 -23.14 -8.51 -20.38
CA VAL A 42 -21.84 -9.07 -20.06
C VAL A 42 -21.14 -9.60 -21.31
N GLN A 43 -19.82 -9.69 -21.22
CA GLN A 43 -19.01 -10.49 -22.12
C GLN A 43 -18.69 -11.82 -21.44
N LYS A 44 -18.98 -12.92 -22.12
CA LYS A 44 -18.58 -14.27 -21.71
C LYS A 44 -17.08 -14.45 -21.95
N THR A 45 -16.37 -14.96 -20.97
CA THR A 45 -14.94 -15.29 -21.05
C THR A 45 -14.69 -16.76 -20.71
N GLN A 46 -13.64 -17.32 -21.31
CA GLN A 46 -13.21 -18.69 -21.06
C GLN A 46 -11.69 -18.70 -20.88
N MET A 47 -11.23 -19.08 -19.68
CA MET A 47 -9.80 -19.22 -19.36
C MET A 47 -9.52 -20.65 -18.88
N GLY A 48 -8.92 -21.46 -19.75
CA GLY A 48 -8.81 -22.90 -19.52
C GLY A 48 -10.20 -23.53 -19.40
N SER A 49 -10.48 -24.21 -18.28
CA SER A 49 -11.80 -24.77 -17.95
C SER A 49 -12.73 -23.80 -17.20
N THR A 50 -12.29 -22.57 -16.91
CA THR A 50 -13.08 -21.60 -16.14
C THR A 50 -13.86 -20.68 -17.07
N GLU A 51 -15.18 -20.84 -17.07
CA GLU A 51 -16.13 -19.90 -17.67
C GLU A 51 -16.42 -18.76 -16.69
N ALA A 52 -16.45 -17.52 -17.19
CA ALA A 52 -16.84 -16.35 -16.42
C ALA A 52 -17.59 -15.33 -17.29
N PHE A 53 -18.17 -14.32 -16.65
CA PHE A 53 -18.94 -13.26 -17.31
C PHE A 53 -18.51 -11.91 -16.76
N ILE A 54 -18.01 -11.02 -17.61
CA ILE A 54 -17.50 -9.71 -17.20
C ILE A 54 -18.48 -8.62 -17.62
N GLY A 55 -18.82 -7.74 -16.68
CA GLY A 55 -19.68 -6.58 -16.90
C GLY A 55 -19.32 -5.39 -16.02
N SER A 56 -20.22 -4.42 -15.94
CA SER A 56 -20.08 -3.27 -15.04
C SER A 56 -21.40 -2.92 -14.39
N VAL A 57 -21.36 -2.55 -13.12
CA VAL A 57 -22.53 -2.22 -12.29
C VAL A 57 -22.29 -0.92 -11.55
N THR A 58 -23.37 -0.22 -11.18
CA THR A 58 -23.25 0.99 -10.35
C THR A 58 -22.82 0.62 -8.92
N LEU A 59 -22.22 1.57 -8.19
CA LEU A 59 -21.85 1.34 -6.79
C LEU A 59 -23.07 1.08 -5.90
N GLU A 60 -24.20 1.75 -6.17
CA GLU A 60 -25.48 1.48 -5.48
C GLU A 60 -26.03 0.08 -5.78
N TRP A 61 -25.85 -0.42 -7.01
CA TRP A 61 -26.24 -1.79 -7.37
C TRP A 61 -25.34 -2.79 -6.66
N LEU A 62 -24.03 -2.52 -6.60
CA LEU A 62 -23.08 -3.38 -5.89
C LEU A 62 -23.41 -3.50 -4.39
N ASP A 63 -23.71 -2.38 -3.72
CA ASP A 63 -24.18 -2.32 -2.33
C ASP A 63 -25.45 -3.15 -2.09
N SER A 64 -26.44 -3.01 -2.98
CA SER A 64 -27.76 -3.63 -2.80
C SER A 64 -27.83 -5.10 -3.20
N ARG A 65 -27.04 -5.55 -4.19
CA ARG A 65 -27.17 -6.89 -4.76
C ARG A 65 -26.08 -7.87 -4.35
N VAL A 66 -24.89 -7.40 -3.98
CA VAL A 66 -23.75 -8.27 -3.69
C VAL A 66 -23.54 -8.41 -2.19
N ARG A 67 -23.46 -9.66 -1.74
CA ARG A 67 -23.24 -10.03 -0.34
C ARG A 67 -21.79 -10.42 -0.09
N PHE A 68 -21.38 -10.43 1.18
CA PHE A 68 -20.08 -10.98 1.56
C PHE A 68 -20.06 -12.49 1.33
N ALA A 69 -18.92 -13.03 0.90
CA ALA A 69 -18.86 -14.46 0.63
C ALA A 69 -18.93 -15.34 1.89
N SER A 70 -18.82 -14.77 3.10
CA SER A 70 -19.17 -15.47 4.34
C SER A 70 -20.64 -15.87 4.42
N GLN A 71 -21.50 -15.24 3.62
CA GLN A 71 -22.94 -15.53 3.54
C GLN A 71 -23.28 -16.55 2.43
N LEU A 72 -22.31 -16.96 1.61
CA LEU A 72 -22.54 -17.95 0.53
C LEU A 72 -22.95 -19.30 1.15
N PRO A 73 -24.11 -19.88 0.81
CA PRO A 73 -24.60 -21.07 1.52
C PRO A 73 -23.80 -22.35 1.23
N LEU A 74 -23.09 -22.43 0.09
CA LEU A 74 -22.02 -23.43 -0.15
C LEU A 74 -20.99 -23.52 0.99
N PHE A 75 -20.87 -22.46 1.81
CA PHE A 75 -19.90 -22.33 2.90
C PHE A 75 -20.55 -22.25 4.30
N GLN A 76 -21.88 -22.37 4.41
CA GLN A 76 -22.60 -22.19 5.69
C GLN A 76 -22.59 -23.46 6.55
N LYS A 77 -21.75 -23.46 7.59
CA LYS A 77 -22.05 -24.18 8.84
C LYS A 77 -21.99 -23.32 10.10
N LYS A 78 -21.17 -22.24 10.15
CA LYS A 78 -21.08 -21.35 11.33
C LYS A 78 -20.78 -19.89 10.96
N PHE A 79 -21.82 -19.05 10.82
CA PHE A 79 -21.74 -17.62 10.50
C PHE A 79 -21.93 -16.75 11.76
N ASP A 80 -21.09 -15.73 11.94
CA ASP A 80 -21.25 -14.71 12.99
C ASP A 80 -21.88 -13.43 12.40
N ALA A 81 -23.16 -13.22 12.71
CA ALA A 81 -23.93 -12.05 12.27
C ALA A 81 -23.40 -10.71 12.81
N LYS A 82 -22.58 -10.71 13.87
CA LYS A 82 -22.00 -9.46 14.40
C LYS A 82 -20.81 -8.99 13.59
N THR A 83 -19.99 -9.91 13.09
CA THR A 83 -18.73 -9.58 12.42
C THR A 83 -18.73 -9.84 10.92
N ASP A 84 -19.82 -10.43 10.38
CA ASP A 84 -19.93 -10.90 8.99
C ASP A 84 -18.82 -11.90 8.60
N ASN A 85 -18.29 -12.66 9.58
CA ASN A 85 -17.23 -13.65 9.39
C ASN A 85 -17.71 -15.07 9.75
N VAL A 86 -16.95 -16.08 9.30
CA VAL A 86 -17.13 -17.48 9.69
C VAL A 86 -16.45 -17.74 11.04
N ILE A 87 -17.15 -18.43 11.96
CA ILE A 87 -16.58 -18.84 13.26
C ILE A 87 -15.55 -19.95 13.02
N ARG A 88 -14.38 -19.85 13.65
CA ARG A 88 -13.26 -20.79 13.46
C ARG A 88 -13.21 -21.82 14.59
N ASP A 89 -13.32 -23.10 14.24
CA ASP A 89 -13.18 -24.27 15.11
C ASP A 89 -12.76 -25.51 14.31
N GLU A 90 -12.51 -26.63 15.00
CA GLU A 90 -12.05 -27.89 14.41
C GLU A 90 -12.94 -28.40 13.27
N GLN A 91 -14.23 -28.05 13.26
CA GLN A 91 -15.20 -28.45 12.23
C GLN A 91 -15.21 -27.50 11.02
N THR A 92 -14.70 -26.29 11.18
CA THR A 92 -14.72 -25.24 10.15
C THR A 92 -13.35 -24.96 9.55
N VAL A 93 -12.23 -25.42 10.13
CA VAL A 93 -10.87 -25.17 9.60
C VAL A 93 -10.69 -25.64 8.15
N ASP A 94 -11.18 -26.83 7.80
CA ASP A 94 -11.16 -27.34 6.42
C ASP A 94 -12.16 -26.60 5.51
N GLU A 95 -13.12 -25.91 6.12
CA GLU A 95 -14.21 -25.16 5.51
C GLU A 95 -13.98 -23.63 5.45
N ILE A 96 -12.88 -23.12 6.05
CA ILE A 96 -12.50 -21.69 5.99
C ILE A 96 -11.90 -21.43 4.60
N LEU A 97 -12.68 -20.75 3.78
CA LEU A 97 -12.38 -20.55 2.36
C LEU A 97 -11.95 -19.13 2.03
N GLN A 98 -11.86 -18.24 3.02
CA GLN A 98 -11.77 -16.79 2.80
C GLN A 98 -10.88 -16.05 3.81
N ARG A 99 -10.34 -14.91 3.37
CA ARG A 99 -9.69 -13.94 4.26
C ARG A 99 -10.79 -13.25 5.10
N PRO A 100 -10.64 -13.19 6.44
CA PRO A 100 -11.63 -12.52 7.28
C PRO A 100 -11.75 -11.04 6.88
N LEU A 101 -12.97 -10.52 6.98
CA LEU A 101 -13.22 -9.09 6.84
C LEU A 101 -12.47 -8.34 7.93
N ASP A 102 -11.76 -7.28 7.51
CA ASP A 102 -11.06 -6.37 8.41
C ASP A 102 -11.81 -5.04 8.38
N TRP A 103 -12.75 -4.89 9.30
CA TRP A 103 -13.63 -3.72 9.39
C TRP A 103 -12.86 -2.41 9.62
N SER A 104 -11.61 -2.46 10.09
CA SER A 104 -10.78 -1.26 10.22
C SER A 104 -10.44 -0.60 8.88
N ARG A 105 -10.61 -1.31 7.76
CA ARG A 105 -10.38 -0.77 6.41
C ARG A 105 -11.57 -0.02 5.83
N GLN A 106 -12.78 -0.15 6.39
CA GLN A 106 -13.99 0.43 5.80
C GLN A 106 -13.86 1.95 5.67
N ALA A 107 -13.56 2.62 6.77
CA ALA A 107 -13.45 4.08 6.81
C ALA A 107 -12.39 4.61 5.82
N SER A 108 -11.24 3.95 5.70
CA SER A 108 -10.19 4.39 4.76
C SER A 108 -10.59 4.19 3.30
N LEU A 109 -11.28 3.10 2.98
CA LEU A 109 -11.76 2.82 1.62
C LEU A 109 -12.91 3.74 1.21
N THR A 110 -13.82 4.05 2.13
CA THR A 110 -14.88 5.03 1.90
C THR A 110 -14.30 6.43 1.69
N GLN A 111 -13.36 6.87 2.53
CA GLN A 111 -12.67 8.15 2.34
C GLN A 111 -11.88 8.20 1.03
N TYR A 112 -11.29 7.08 0.59
CA TYR A 112 -10.63 7.01 -0.71
C TYR A 112 -11.61 7.27 -1.87
N LEU A 113 -12.78 6.65 -1.86
CA LEU A 113 -13.81 6.90 -2.89
C LEU A 113 -14.34 8.34 -2.82
N ALA A 114 -14.64 8.82 -1.62
CA ALA A 114 -15.26 10.13 -1.44
C ALA A 114 -14.30 11.31 -1.67
N GLY A 115 -13.03 11.17 -1.25
CA GLY A 115 -12.06 12.26 -1.20
C GLY A 115 -11.16 12.39 -2.41
N ARG A 116 -11.17 11.44 -3.36
CA ARG A 116 -10.25 11.44 -4.50
C ARG A 116 -10.96 11.70 -5.81
N LYS A 117 -10.45 12.68 -6.56
CA LYS A 117 -10.90 12.95 -7.94
C LYS A 117 -10.62 11.76 -8.87
N ALA A 118 -9.47 11.11 -8.72
CA ALA A 118 -9.07 9.95 -9.53
C ALA A 118 -9.08 8.66 -8.69
N HIS A 119 -10.26 8.19 -8.32
CA HIS A 119 -10.40 6.89 -7.65
C HIS A 119 -10.78 5.77 -8.62
N LYS A 120 -10.21 4.58 -8.40
CA LYS A 120 -10.52 3.40 -9.20
C LYS A 120 -10.29 2.13 -8.41
N PHE A 121 -11.37 1.44 -8.10
CA PHE A 121 -11.27 0.07 -7.61
C PHE A 121 -11.07 -0.93 -8.77
N PRO A 122 -10.21 -1.94 -8.57
CA PRO A 122 -10.19 -3.13 -9.40
C PRO A 122 -11.56 -3.82 -9.39
N ALA A 123 -11.82 -4.65 -10.41
CA ALA A 123 -13.06 -5.39 -10.51
C ALA A 123 -13.31 -6.30 -9.30
N VAL A 124 -14.58 -6.54 -8.98
CA VAL A 124 -14.98 -7.50 -7.94
C VAL A 124 -15.25 -8.84 -8.60
N LEU A 125 -14.63 -9.91 -8.11
CA LEU A 125 -14.93 -11.27 -8.54
C LEU A 125 -16.05 -11.81 -7.66
N VAL A 126 -17.17 -12.19 -8.27
CA VAL A 126 -18.37 -12.64 -7.57
C VAL A 126 -18.79 -14.04 -8.00
N VAL A 127 -19.42 -14.77 -7.09
CA VAL A 127 -20.05 -16.06 -7.36
C VAL A 127 -21.55 -15.85 -7.50
N GLN A 128 -22.13 -16.35 -8.59
CA GLN A 128 -23.55 -16.37 -8.84
C GLN A 128 -24.15 -17.71 -8.40
N SER A 129 -25.08 -17.70 -7.45
CA SER A 129 -25.67 -18.89 -6.84
C SER A 129 -27.21 -18.78 -6.79
N PRO A 130 -27.94 -19.35 -7.76
CA PRO A 130 -29.39 -19.48 -7.68
C PRO A 130 -29.81 -20.44 -6.55
N SER A 131 -31.04 -20.31 -6.06
CA SER A 131 -31.54 -21.04 -4.88
C SER A 131 -31.44 -22.57 -4.98
N TRP A 132 -31.56 -23.14 -6.18
CA TRP A 132 -31.51 -24.58 -6.40
C TRP A 132 -30.12 -25.19 -6.11
N VAL A 133 -29.04 -24.40 -6.20
CA VAL A 133 -27.66 -24.90 -5.95
C VAL A 133 -27.51 -25.43 -4.54
N ASP A 134 -28.24 -24.84 -3.59
CA ASP A 134 -28.14 -25.21 -2.18
C ASP A 134 -29.15 -26.27 -1.76
N ASP A 135 -30.15 -26.56 -2.59
CA ASP A 135 -31.15 -27.62 -2.40
C ASP A 135 -30.72 -28.92 -3.13
N PRO A 136 -30.21 -29.93 -2.41
CA PRO A 136 -29.77 -31.19 -3.02
C PRO A 136 -30.90 -32.00 -3.67
N LYS A 137 -32.16 -31.63 -3.42
CA LYS A 137 -33.35 -32.29 -4.00
C LYS A 137 -33.91 -31.51 -5.19
N ALA A 138 -33.30 -30.39 -5.57
CA ALA A 138 -33.76 -29.61 -6.70
C ALA A 138 -33.68 -30.44 -8.00
N PRO A 139 -34.64 -30.26 -8.93
CA PRO A 139 -34.68 -31.02 -10.19
C PRO A 139 -33.47 -30.76 -11.10
N GLU A 140 -32.70 -29.70 -10.82
CA GLU A 140 -31.42 -29.40 -11.45
C GLU A 140 -30.30 -30.37 -11.11
N TRP A 141 -30.46 -31.21 -10.10
CA TRP A 141 -29.52 -32.26 -9.72
C TRP A 141 -29.96 -33.61 -10.27
N ASP A 142 -29.03 -34.34 -10.88
CA ASP A 142 -29.28 -35.72 -11.30
C ASP A 142 -29.32 -36.68 -10.09
N LYS A 143 -29.66 -37.95 -10.35
CA LYS A 143 -29.71 -39.00 -9.33
C LYS A 143 -28.37 -39.25 -8.59
N ASN A 144 -27.26 -38.79 -9.14
CA ASN A 144 -25.92 -38.90 -8.56
C ASN A 144 -25.46 -37.58 -7.91
N GLY A 145 -26.32 -36.57 -7.83
CA GLY A 145 -25.99 -35.24 -7.29
C GLY A 145 -25.10 -34.40 -8.21
N ARG A 146 -25.14 -34.63 -9.53
CA ARG A 146 -24.46 -33.81 -10.54
C ARG A 146 -25.42 -32.80 -11.15
N ALA A 147 -24.95 -31.56 -11.35
CA ALA A 147 -25.78 -30.52 -11.93
C ALA A 147 -26.09 -30.78 -13.40
N LEU A 148 -27.36 -30.70 -13.77
CA LEU A 148 -27.83 -30.86 -15.14
C LEU A 148 -27.63 -29.59 -15.98
N LYS A 149 -27.51 -28.43 -15.32
CA LYS A 149 -27.33 -27.12 -15.95
C LYS A 149 -26.39 -26.24 -15.12
N PRO A 150 -25.72 -25.24 -15.71
CA PRO A 150 -24.92 -24.30 -14.95
C PRO A 150 -25.77 -23.37 -14.08
N ALA A 151 -25.17 -22.83 -13.03
CA ALA A 151 -25.77 -21.83 -12.13
C ALA A 151 -26.02 -20.48 -12.83
N ALA A 152 -25.20 -20.13 -13.82
CA ALA A 152 -25.35 -18.92 -14.60
C ALA A 152 -26.35 -19.13 -15.75
N ILE A 153 -27.35 -18.25 -15.86
CA ILE A 153 -28.28 -18.22 -16.99
C ILE A 153 -27.85 -17.07 -17.91
N PHE A 154 -27.33 -17.42 -19.08
CA PHE A 154 -26.79 -16.48 -20.07
C PHE A 154 -27.58 -16.56 -21.37
N THR A 155 -28.02 -15.41 -21.87
CA THR A 155 -28.74 -15.27 -23.15
C THR A 155 -27.83 -14.57 -24.16
N PRO A 156 -27.29 -15.28 -25.17
CA PRO A 156 -26.50 -14.68 -26.24
C PRO A 156 -27.24 -13.58 -27.00
N LEU A 157 -26.53 -12.50 -27.35
CA LEU A 157 -26.98 -11.45 -28.26
C LEU A 157 -26.18 -11.43 -29.58
N ASP A 158 -25.12 -12.23 -29.67
CA ASP A 158 -24.28 -12.41 -30.84
C ASP A 158 -24.27 -13.87 -31.32
N LYS A 159 -23.84 -14.07 -32.57
CA LYS A 159 -23.78 -15.41 -33.18
C LYS A 159 -22.78 -16.34 -32.49
N ASP A 160 -21.70 -15.76 -31.95
CA ASP A 160 -20.60 -16.52 -31.34
C ASP A 160 -20.82 -16.77 -29.85
N SER A 161 -21.95 -16.32 -29.29
CA SER A 161 -22.29 -16.44 -27.86
C SER A 161 -21.23 -15.86 -26.91
N THR A 162 -20.60 -14.77 -27.34
CA THR A 162 -19.56 -14.04 -26.60
C THR A 162 -20.10 -12.84 -25.83
N ILE A 163 -21.20 -12.24 -26.29
CA ILE A 163 -21.82 -11.06 -25.67
C ILE A 163 -23.29 -11.38 -25.44
N GLY A 164 -23.79 -11.07 -24.24
CA GLY A 164 -25.18 -11.37 -23.94
C GLY A 164 -25.65 -10.85 -22.60
N LEU A 165 -26.81 -11.34 -22.18
CA LEU A 165 -27.49 -10.95 -20.96
C LEU A 165 -27.36 -12.05 -19.91
N LEU A 166 -26.75 -11.72 -18.78
CA LEU A 166 -26.67 -12.58 -17.60
C LEU A 166 -27.87 -12.31 -16.70
N ASP A 167 -28.58 -13.36 -16.29
CA ASP A 167 -29.64 -13.26 -15.28
C ASP A 167 -29.04 -12.87 -13.93
N VAL A 168 -29.47 -11.72 -13.41
CA VAL A 168 -29.14 -11.21 -12.08
C VAL A 168 -30.42 -10.85 -11.33
N SER A 169 -31.53 -11.52 -11.62
CA SER A 169 -32.81 -11.38 -10.92
C SER A 169 -32.69 -11.67 -9.42
N GLU A 170 -33.68 -11.28 -8.62
CA GLU A 170 -33.63 -11.42 -7.15
C GLU A 170 -33.55 -12.87 -6.66
N THR A 171 -33.90 -13.85 -7.50
CA THR A 171 -33.78 -15.28 -7.21
C THR A 171 -32.33 -15.77 -7.26
N VAL A 172 -31.44 -14.95 -7.82
CA VAL A 172 -30.01 -15.21 -7.96
C VAL A 172 -29.25 -14.47 -6.86
N ALA A 173 -28.66 -15.23 -5.94
CA ALA A 173 -27.80 -14.66 -4.91
C ALA A 173 -26.37 -14.47 -5.44
N ILE A 174 -25.76 -13.33 -5.12
CA ILE A 174 -24.44 -12.93 -5.64
C ILE A 174 -23.53 -12.61 -4.46
N PHE A 175 -22.32 -13.18 -4.48
CA PHE A 175 -21.39 -13.10 -3.34
C PHE A 175 -19.98 -12.70 -3.78
N ALA A 176 -19.39 -11.71 -3.12
CA ALA A 176 -18.03 -11.25 -3.43
C ALA A 176 -16.97 -12.25 -2.96
N LEU A 177 -16.36 -12.97 -3.90
CA LEU A 177 -15.30 -13.93 -3.63
C LEU A 177 -13.95 -13.21 -3.43
N ASP A 178 -13.57 -12.35 -4.36
CA ASP A 178 -12.46 -11.38 -4.21
C ASP A 178 -12.99 -9.95 -4.28
N GLY A 179 -12.38 -9.05 -3.50
CA GLY A 179 -12.83 -7.66 -3.39
C GLY A 179 -13.83 -7.39 -2.28
N GLN A 180 -13.96 -8.28 -1.28
CA GLN A 180 -14.86 -8.12 -0.14
C GLN A 180 -14.60 -6.81 0.64
N HIS A 181 -13.34 -6.39 0.82
CA HIS A 181 -13.06 -5.08 1.44
C HIS A 181 -13.49 -3.91 0.54
N ARG A 182 -13.43 -4.07 -0.79
CA ARG A 182 -13.91 -3.05 -1.76
C ARG A 182 -15.42 -2.90 -1.64
N LEU A 183 -16.17 -4.02 -1.63
CA LEU A 183 -17.60 -4.04 -1.32
C LEU A 183 -17.90 -3.35 0.01
N MET A 184 -17.18 -3.68 1.08
CA MET A 184 -17.33 -3.05 2.39
C MET A 184 -17.09 -1.53 2.36
N GLY A 185 -16.12 -1.05 1.56
CA GLY A 185 -15.86 0.37 1.35
C GLY A 185 -17.00 1.08 0.59
N VAL A 186 -17.56 0.42 -0.43
CA VAL A 186 -18.74 0.89 -1.17
C VAL A 186 -19.98 0.94 -0.27
N GLN A 187 -20.22 -0.08 0.55
CA GLN A 187 -21.29 -0.07 1.55
C GLN A 187 -21.11 1.08 2.56
N GLY A 188 -19.87 1.32 3.00
CA GLY A 188 -19.54 2.47 3.85
C GLY A 188 -19.84 3.81 3.17
N LEU A 189 -19.55 3.93 1.86
CA LEU A 189 -19.92 5.10 1.07
C LEU A 189 -21.44 5.28 0.99
N MET A 190 -22.20 4.21 0.73
CA MET A 190 -23.66 4.30 0.69
C MET A 190 -24.25 4.70 2.06
N ILE A 191 -23.70 4.21 3.17
CA ILE A 191 -24.10 4.64 4.52
C ILE A 191 -23.82 6.13 4.71
N LEU A 192 -22.65 6.61 4.31
CA LEU A 192 -22.27 8.01 4.39
C LEU A 192 -23.22 8.89 3.57
N LEU A 193 -23.53 8.51 2.33
CA LEU A 193 -24.42 9.27 1.44
C LEU A 193 -25.87 9.30 1.96
N LYS A 194 -26.35 8.18 2.53
CA LYS A 194 -27.72 8.07 3.07
C LYS A 194 -27.90 8.79 4.40
N THR A 195 -26.88 8.79 5.26
CA THR A 195 -27.01 9.24 6.66
C THR A 195 -26.20 10.50 7.00
N GLY A 196 -25.33 10.96 6.10
CA GLY A 196 -24.41 12.06 6.32
C GLY A 196 -23.20 11.72 7.20
N ARG A 197 -23.09 10.48 7.71
CA ARG A 197 -22.05 10.06 8.64
C ARG A 197 -21.61 8.61 8.45
N LEU A 198 -20.35 8.31 8.81
CA LEU A 198 -19.77 6.97 8.81
C LEU A 198 -19.05 6.71 10.13
N GLN A 199 -19.46 5.67 10.87
CA GLN A 199 -18.79 5.24 12.08
C GLN A 199 -17.54 4.40 11.74
N PRO A 200 -16.32 4.79 12.15
CA PRO A 200 -15.16 3.93 12.02
C PRO A 200 -15.22 2.74 12.99
N TYR A 201 -14.65 1.62 12.56
CA TYR A 201 -14.60 0.38 13.32
C TYR A 201 -13.17 -0.13 13.49
N ASN A 202 -12.93 -0.95 14.51
CA ASN A 202 -11.73 -1.79 14.57
C ASN A 202 -11.88 -3.06 13.70
N LYS A 203 -10.89 -3.95 13.72
CA LYS A 203 -10.91 -5.19 12.91
C LYS A 203 -12.14 -6.07 13.15
N THR A 204 -12.71 -6.04 14.36
CA THR A 204 -13.84 -6.89 14.78
C THR A 204 -15.19 -6.16 14.80
N LYS A 205 -15.30 -5.06 14.03
CA LYS A 205 -16.53 -4.26 13.89
C LYS A 205 -16.99 -3.57 15.19
N LYS A 206 -16.08 -3.33 16.15
CA LYS A 206 -16.37 -2.48 17.32
C LYS A 206 -16.13 -1.00 16.97
N PRO A 207 -17.06 -0.08 17.28
CA PRO A 207 -16.89 1.35 17.01
C PRO A 207 -15.59 1.89 17.61
N VAL A 208 -14.87 2.73 16.86
CA VAL A 208 -13.68 3.46 17.32
C VAL A 208 -13.71 4.88 16.80
N GLY A 209 -13.21 5.83 17.61
CA GLY A 209 -13.13 7.24 17.25
C GLY A 209 -14.49 7.90 16.96
N ASN A 210 -14.41 9.13 16.48
CA ASN A 210 -15.59 9.90 16.08
C ASN A 210 -16.09 9.48 14.70
N ALA A 211 -17.39 9.64 14.46
CA ALA A 211 -17.97 9.45 13.14
C ALA A 211 -17.38 10.47 12.15
N ILE A 212 -17.13 10.02 10.92
CA ILE A 212 -16.71 10.86 9.79
C ILE A 212 -17.97 11.42 9.15
N THR A 213 -18.09 12.73 9.03
CA THR A 213 -19.23 13.41 8.43
C THR A 213 -18.91 13.88 7.00
N ILE A 214 -19.94 14.23 6.24
CA ILE A 214 -19.75 14.87 4.93
C ILE A 214 -18.97 16.19 5.07
N ASP A 215 -19.27 16.98 6.11
CA ASP A 215 -18.58 18.25 6.37
C ASP A 215 -17.09 18.04 6.62
N ASP A 216 -16.71 17.00 7.38
CA ASP A 216 -15.30 16.64 7.59
C ASP A 216 -14.59 16.34 6.26
N LEU A 217 -15.28 15.67 5.33
CA LEU A 217 -14.73 15.33 4.02
C LEU A 217 -14.65 16.55 3.10
N SER A 218 -15.64 17.42 3.11
CA SER A 218 -15.61 18.67 2.35
C SER A 218 -14.47 19.57 2.82
N GLN A 219 -14.24 19.68 4.13
CA GLN A 219 -13.11 20.43 4.68
C GLN A 219 -11.76 19.77 4.36
N GLN A 220 -11.66 18.45 4.49
CA GLN A 220 -10.40 17.73 4.34
C GLN A 220 -9.98 17.56 2.87
N TYR A 221 -10.94 17.36 1.97
CA TYR A 221 -10.68 16.95 0.57
C TYR A 221 -11.22 17.93 -0.46
N GLN A 222 -11.83 19.05 -0.05
CA GLN A 222 -12.46 20.05 -0.94
C GLN A 222 -13.47 19.41 -1.89
N VAL A 223 -14.30 18.50 -1.35
CA VAL A 223 -15.32 17.77 -2.11
C VAL A 223 -16.65 18.50 -1.99
N GLU A 224 -17.29 18.76 -3.13
CA GLU A 224 -18.61 19.37 -3.17
C GLU A 224 -19.70 18.33 -2.89
N PRO A 225 -20.77 18.66 -2.12
CA PRO A 225 -21.87 17.73 -1.85
C PRO A 225 -22.54 17.15 -3.11
N ALA A 226 -22.57 17.92 -4.20
CA ALA A 226 -23.09 17.47 -5.49
C ALA A 226 -22.26 16.35 -6.12
N ASP A 227 -20.93 16.34 -5.88
CA ASP A 227 -20.02 15.31 -6.38
C ASP A 227 -20.27 13.98 -5.68
N LEU A 228 -20.52 14.02 -4.36
CA LEU A 228 -20.80 12.85 -3.54
C LEU A 228 -22.04 12.08 -4.02
N GLN A 229 -23.09 12.78 -4.44
CA GLN A 229 -24.31 12.14 -4.95
C GLN A 229 -24.08 11.40 -6.28
N ARG A 230 -23.09 11.84 -7.09
CA ARG A 230 -22.74 11.16 -8.35
C ARG A 230 -22.02 9.84 -8.11
N LEU A 231 -21.28 9.71 -7.00
CA LEU A 231 -20.52 8.50 -6.68
C LEU A 231 -21.37 7.23 -6.66
N ALA A 232 -22.62 7.31 -6.17
CA ALA A 232 -23.52 6.17 -6.15
C ALA A 232 -23.77 5.56 -7.55
N LYS A 233 -23.78 6.42 -8.58
CA LYS A 233 -24.05 6.05 -9.98
C LYS A 233 -22.79 5.67 -10.76
N GLU A 234 -21.62 5.88 -10.19
CA GLU A 234 -20.37 5.46 -10.82
C GLU A 234 -20.31 3.94 -10.96
N LYS A 235 -19.57 3.48 -11.96
CA LYS A 235 -19.52 2.06 -12.33
C LYS A 235 -18.22 1.40 -11.94
N ILE A 236 -18.33 0.19 -11.39
CA ILE A 236 -17.23 -0.72 -11.11
C ILE A 236 -17.33 -1.96 -12.00
N GLY A 237 -16.17 -2.49 -12.41
CA GLY A 237 -16.11 -3.77 -13.11
C GLY A 237 -16.48 -4.92 -12.18
N ILE A 238 -17.18 -5.91 -12.71
CA ILE A 238 -17.59 -7.09 -11.96
C ILE A 238 -17.45 -8.31 -12.85
N GLU A 239 -16.89 -9.38 -12.29
CA GLU A 239 -16.69 -10.65 -12.97
C GLU A 239 -17.45 -11.74 -12.22
N PHE A 240 -18.38 -12.40 -12.90
CA PHE A 240 -19.22 -13.45 -12.34
C PHE A 240 -18.67 -14.82 -12.73
N ILE A 241 -18.54 -15.69 -11.73
CA ILE A 241 -18.35 -17.12 -11.97
C ILE A 241 -19.58 -17.90 -11.47
N PRO A 242 -20.00 -18.94 -12.18
CA PRO A 242 -21.11 -19.78 -11.73
C PRO A 242 -20.71 -20.58 -10.48
N ALA A 243 -21.60 -20.60 -9.48
CA ALA A 243 -21.44 -21.41 -8.28
C ALA A 243 -21.21 -22.89 -8.61
N VAL A 244 -21.91 -23.39 -9.64
CA VAL A 244 -21.83 -24.76 -10.15
C VAL A 244 -21.90 -24.73 -11.68
N ILE A 245 -21.10 -25.54 -12.37
CA ILE A 245 -21.25 -25.78 -13.81
C ILE A 245 -21.89 -27.16 -14.09
N ALA A 246 -22.45 -27.33 -15.29
CA ALA A 246 -23.05 -28.60 -15.69
C ALA A 246 -22.05 -29.76 -15.54
N GLY A 247 -22.51 -30.86 -14.94
CA GLY A 247 -21.72 -32.05 -14.66
C GLY A 247 -21.02 -32.07 -13.30
N GLU A 248 -20.88 -30.94 -12.61
CA GLU A 248 -20.25 -30.91 -11.27
C GLU A 248 -21.18 -31.45 -10.18
N THR A 249 -20.60 -32.15 -9.22
CA THR A 249 -21.19 -32.30 -7.88
C THR A 249 -20.97 -31.04 -7.04
N ARG A 250 -21.76 -30.87 -5.97
CA ARG A 250 -21.59 -29.74 -5.03
C ARG A 250 -20.17 -29.64 -4.46
N GLU A 251 -19.53 -30.78 -4.16
CA GLU A 251 -18.16 -30.81 -3.62
C GLU A 251 -17.08 -30.49 -4.68
N GLU A 252 -17.29 -30.87 -5.95
CA GLU A 252 -16.42 -30.47 -7.06
C GLU A 252 -16.51 -28.95 -7.30
N ALA A 253 -17.74 -28.42 -7.34
CA ALA A 253 -18.00 -26.99 -7.50
C ALA A 253 -17.37 -26.15 -6.38
N ARG A 254 -17.56 -26.58 -5.12
CA ARG A 254 -16.94 -25.95 -3.95
C ARG A 254 -15.41 -25.91 -4.06
N ARG A 255 -14.79 -27.03 -4.49
CA ARG A 255 -13.33 -27.10 -4.71
C ARG A 255 -12.87 -26.16 -5.83
N ARG A 256 -13.59 -26.09 -6.96
CA ARG A 256 -13.26 -25.17 -8.07
C ARG A 256 -13.30 -23.71 -7.61
N VAL A 257 -14.40 -23.28 -6.99
CA VAL A 257 -14.57 -21.89 -6.51
C VAL A 257 -13.47 -21.54 -5.48
N ARG A 258 -13.10 -22.47 -4.59
CA ARG A 258 -11.98 -22.28 -3.65
C ARG A 258 -10.65 -22.07 -4.38
N SER A 259 -10.33 -22.94 -5.33
CA SER A 259 -9.09 -22.88 -6.07
C SER A 259 -8.97 -21.57 -6.85
N ILE A 260 -10.05 -21.11 -7.49
CA ILE A 260 -10.08 -19.81 -8.17
C ILE A 260 -9.74 -18.68 -7.20
N PHE A 261 -10.38 -18.62 -6.02
CA PHE A 261 -10.08 -17.60 -5.01
C PHE A 261 -8.60 -17.60 -4.58
N VAL A 262 -8.05 -18.78 -4.30
CA VAL A 262 -6.64 -18.92 -3.88
C VAL A 262 -5.70 -18.49 -5.00
N HIS A 263 -5.92 -18.97 -6.23
CA HIS A 263 -5.05 -18.68 -7.36
C HIS A 263 -5.06 -17.18 -7.71
N VAL A 264 -6.22 -16.52 -7.75
CA VAL A 264 -6.30 -15.07 -8.00
C VAL A 264 -5.48 -14.27 -6.98
N ASN A 265 -5.50 -14.67 -5.71
CA ASN A 265 -4.72 -14.00 -4.67
C ASN A 265 -3.21 -14.31 -4.76
N LEU A 266 -2.82 -15.54 -5.10
CA LEU A 266 -1.41 -15.92 -5.24
C LEU A 266 -0.75 -15.28 -6.47
N MET A 267 -1.49 -15.08 -7.55
CA MET A 267 -0.98 -14.46 -8.78
C MET A 267 -0.90 -12.92 -8.66
N ALA A 268 -1.59 -12.31 -7.70
CA ALA A 268 -1.50 -10.88 -7.44
C ALA A 268 -0.23 -10.55 -6.64
N VAL A 269 0.80 -10.05 -7.33
CA VAL A 269 2.03 -9.58 -6.68
C VAL A 269 1.84 -8.15 -6.20
N ASN A 270 2.00 -7.93 -4.90
CA ASN A 270 2.03 -6.57 -4.35
C ASN A 270 3.33 -5.86 -4.77
N LEU A 271 3.22 -4.57 -5.09
CA LEU A 271 4.40 -3.73 -5.33
C LEU A 271 5.28 -3.69 -4.09
N SER A 272 6.60 -3.80 -4.28
CA SER A 272 7.56 -3.61 -3.21
C SER A 272 7.51 -2.17 -2.68
N GLN A 273 8.03 -1.94 -1.47
CA GLN A 273 8.09 -0.56 -0.94
C GLN A 273 8.99 0.36 -1.78
N GLY A 274 10.03 -0.17 -2.43
CA GLY A 274 10.85 0.57 -3.39
C GLY A 274 10.06 0.96 -4.64
N GLN A 275 9.31 0.02 -5.22
CA GLN A 275 8.43 0.29 -6.37
C GLN A 275 7.32 1.28 -6.02
N LEU A 276 6.75 1.20 -4.82
CA LEU A 276 5.80 2.21 -4.33
C LEU A 276 6.45 3.58 -4.22
N ALA A 277 7.65 3.70 -3.65
CA ALA A 277 8.36 4.98 -3.59
C ALA A 277 8.68 5.53 -4.99
N LEU A 278 8.92 4.65 -5.98
CA LEU A 278 9.21 5.02 -7.36
C LEU A 278 7.97 5.54 -8.10
N LEU A 279 6.83 4.87 -7.95
CA LEU A 279 5.61 5.12 -8.73
C LEU A 279 4.61 6.06 -8.06
N ASN A 280 4.76 6.31 -6.75
CA ASN A 280 3.81 7.12 -6.01
C ASN A 280 3.97 8.62 -6.34
N GLU A 281 2.91 9.17 -6.92
CA GLU A 281 2.74 10.57 -7.29
C GLU A 281 1.84 11.34 -6.32
N ASP A 282 1.40 10.72 -5.24
CA ASP A 282 0.56 11.33 -4.20
C ASP A 282 1.33 11.60 -2.90
N ASP A 283 2.38 10.84 -2.62
CA ASP A 283 3.19 10.98 -1.41
C ASP A 283 4.36 11.95 -1.65
N GLY A 284 4.21 13.17 -1.10
CA GLY A 284 5.22 14.22 -1.19
C GLY A 284 6.64 13.75 -0.86
N PHE A 285 6.80 12.97 0.21
CA PHE A 285 8.12 12.49 0.61
C PHE A 285 8.73 11.52 -0.40
N SER A 286 7.90 10.69 -1.05
CA SER A 286 8.32 9.79 -2.14
C SER A 286 8.73 10.59 -3.39
N ILE A 287 7.97 11.63 -3.74
CA ILE A 287 8.28 12.51 -4.88
C ILE A 287 9.63 13.20 -4.65
N ILE A 288 9.84 13.80 -3.49
CA ILE A 288 11.09 14.50 -3.16
C ILE A 288 12.28 13.53 -3.14
N ALA A 289 12.13 12.36 -2.51
CA ALA A 289 13.17 11.35 -2.48
C ALA A 289 13.58 10.89 -3.89
N ARG A 290 12.61 10.63 -4.77
CA ARG A 290 12.86 10.25 -6.17
C ARG A 290 13.56 11.37 -6.95
N LYS A 291 13.11 12.62 -6.82
CA LYS A 291 13.74 13.77 -7.48
C LYS A 291 15.20 13.96 -7.04
N VAL A 292 15.49 13.87 -5.74
CA VAL A 292 16.87 13.97 -5.23
C VAL A 292 17.73 12.80 -5.68
N ALA A 293 17.20 11.58 -5.67
CA ALA A 293 17.90 10.37 -6.12
C ALA A 293 18.47 10.49 -7.54
N VAL A 294 17.72 11.12 -8.46
CA VAL A 294 18.11 11.24 -9.87
C VAL A 294 18.89 12.54 -10.18
N THR A 295 18.76 13.59 -9.36
CA THR A 295 19.35 14.90 -9.66
C THR A 295 20.60 15.24 -8.84
N HIS A 296 20.70 14.77 -7.58
CA HIS A 296 21.77 15.18 -6.68
C HIS A 296 23.10 14.49 -7.03
N PRO A 297 24.25 15.21 -7.09
CA PRO A 297 25.55 14.63 -7.50
C PRO A 297 26.00 13.38 -6.73
N LEU A 298 25.65 13.30 -5.44
CA LEU A 298 25.92 12.15 -4.58
C LEU A 298 25.24 10.88 -5.10
N PHE A 299 24.07 10.96 -5.74
CA PHE A 299 23.25 9.79 -6.10
C PHE A 299 23.12 9.57 -7.60
N LYS A 300 22.97 10.66 -8.37
CA LYS A 300 22.67 10.60 -9.81
C LYS A 300 23.59 9.65 -10.55
N GLU A 301 23.07 8.88 -11.49
CA GLU A 301 23.89 7.97 -12.29
C GLU A 301 24.97 8.74 -13.05
N LYS A 302 26.20 8.23 -13.02
CA LYS A 302 27.36 8.79 -13.74
C LYS A 302 27.96 7.68 -14.59
N LYS A 303 28.25 7.97 -15.86
CA LYS A 303 28.90 7.01 -16.77
C LYS A 303 30.24 6.55 -16.16
N GLY A 304 30.45 5.24 -16.08
CA GLY A 304 31.67 4.64 -15.52
C GLY A 304 31.72 4.55 -13.99
N ARG A 305 30.63 4.91 -13.28
CA ARG A 305 30.49 4.74 -11.83
C ARG A 305 29.44 3.68 -11.52
N ASN A 306 29.67 2.87 -10.50
CA ASN A 306 28.65 1.94 -9.99
C ASN A 306 27.40 2.70 -9.50
N PRO A 307 26.19 2.13 -9.68
CA PRO A 307 24.95 2.72 -9.17
C PRO A 307 25.01 2.96 -7.67
N ARG A 308 24.51 4.11 -7.21
CA ARG A 308 24.48 4.46 -5.77
C ARG A 308 23.12 4.25 -5.11
N VAL A 309 22.08 3.94 -5.89
CA VAL A 309 20.71 3.74 -5.39
C VAL A 309 20.19 2.39 -5.87
N ASN A 310 19.68 1.58 -4.94
CA ASN A 310 18.83 0.44 -5.27
C ASN A 310 17.36 0.88 -5.35
N TRP A 311 16.74 0.67 -6.52
CA TRP A 311 15.38 1.11 -6.81
C TRP A 311 14.30 0.12 -6.33
N ASP A 312 14.63 -1.17 -6.30
CA ASP A 312 13.63 -2.24 -6.16
C ASP A 312 13.55 -2.81 -4.73
N SER A 313 14.69 -2.98 -4.07
CA SER A 313 14.79 -3.61 -2.76
C SER A 313 14.82 -2.61 -1.62
N ALA A 314 14.22 -2.99 -0.50
CA ALA A 314 14.31 -2.30 0.79
C ALA A 314 15.71 -2.38 1.41
N THR A 315 16.49 -3.39 1.03
CA THR A 315 17.76 -3.75 1.70
C THR A 315 18.95 -3.64 0.76
N VAL A 316 20.11 -3.40 1.36
CA VAL A 316 21.39 -3.35 0.67
C VAL A 316 22.17 -4.63 0.99
N ALA A 317 22.52 -5.40 -0.05
CA ALA A 317 23.32 -6.61 0.11
C ALA A 317 24.78 -6.27 0.50
N THR A 318 25.45 -7.19 1.21
CA THR A 318 26.81 -6.97 1.75
C THR A 318 27.87 -6.61 0.70
N LYS A 319 27.75 -7.18 -0.52
CA LYS A 319 28.66 -6.90 -1.64
C LYS A 319 28.21 -5.76 -2.55
N SER A 320 27.03 -5.19 -2.31
CA SER A 320 26.47 -4.18 -3.19
C SER A 320 27.20 -2.85 -3.06
N THR A 321 27.49 -2.24 -4.22
CA THR A 321 28.13 -0.93 -4.36
C THR A 321 27.15 0.24 -4.25
N VAL A 322 25.85 -0.04 -4.11
CA VAL A 322 24.83 0.99 -3.86
C VAL A 322 25.06 1.61 -2.48
N LEU A 323 24.90 2.92 -2.36
CA LEU A 323 25.02 3.65 -1.11
C LEU A 323 23.76 3.48 -0.24
N THR A 324 22.60 3.47 -0.87
CA THR A 324 21.30 3.42 -0.20
C THR A 324 20.22 2.80 -1.10
N THR A 325 18.98 2.78 -0.62
CA THR A 325 17.80 2.35 -1.40
C THR A 325 16.83 3.52 -1.58
N LEU A 326 15.98 3.48 -2.60
CA LEU A 326 14.94 4.50 -2.79
C LEU A 326 13.98 4.54 -1.59
N GLN A 327 13.65 3.39 -1.00
CA GLN A 327 12.85 3.33 0.22
C GLN A 327 13.54 4.08 1.38
N ALA A 328 14.84 3.88 1.56
CA ALA A 328 15.58 4.58 2.62
C ALA A 328 15.64 6.10 2.35
N MET A 329 15.76 6.53 1.10
CA MET A 329 15.67 7.96 0.74
C MET A 329 14.30 8.55 1.02
N LYS A 330 13.22 7.80 0.76
CA LYS A 330 11.87 8.18 1.17
C LYS A 330 11.77 8.32 2.69
N ASP A 331 12.26 7.33 3.44
CA ASP A 331 12.24 7.37 4.90
C ASP A 331 13.07 8.54 5.44
N MET A 332 14.21 8.86 4.83
CA MET A 332 15.01 10.05 5.16
C MET A 332 14.24 11.35 4.87
N SER A 333 13.61 11.45 3.70
CA SER A 333 12.79 12.61 3.30
C SER A 333 11.67 12.84 4.30
N GLU A 334 10.93 11.78 4.64
CA GLU A 334 9.88 11.81 5.65
C GLU A 334 10.40 12.26 7.02
N ARG A 335 11.51 11.70 7.49
CA ARG A 335 12.02 11.95 8.84
C ARG A 335 12.66 13.32 8.98
N TYR A 336 13.22 13.86 7.91
CA TYR A 336 13.78 15.20 7.88
C TYR A 336 12.68 16.26 7.70
N LEU A 337 11.87 16.14 6.65
CA LEU A 337 10.88 17.15 6.25
C LEU A 337 9.55 17.06 7.02
N GLY A 338 9.26 15.94 7.70
CA GLY A 338 7.95 15.71 8.33
C GLY A 338 7.58 16.69 9.45
N HIS A 339 8.54 17.41 10.02
CA HIS A 339 8.27 18.51 10.96
C HIS A 339 7.87 19.81 10.26
N LYS A 340 8.39 20.04 9.05
CA LYS A 340 8.06 21.21 8.22
C LYS A 340 6.75 21.01 7.44
N PHE A 341 6.53 19.80 6.92
CA PHE A 341 5.32 19.44 6.15
C PHE A 341 4.55 18.29 6.82
N PRO A 342 3.98 18.49 8.02
CA PRO A 342 3.26 17.42 8.74
C PRO A 342 2.01 16.93 8.00
N HIS A 343 1.39 17.77 7.17
CA HIS A 343 0.18 17.45 6.39
C HIS A 343 0.42 16.57 5.16
N TRP A 344 1.66 16.42 4.71
CA TRP A 344 2.01 15.46 3.63
C TRP A 344 1.75 14.01 4.03
N LYS A 345 1.47 13.76 5.32
CA LYS A 345 0.97 12.50 5.82
C LYS A 345 -0.46 12.65 6.33
N PRO A 346 -1.33 11.65 6.10
CA PRO A 346 -2.60 11.57 6.80
C PRO A 346 -2.33 11.43 8.29
N VAL A 347 -2.60 12.49 9.05
CA VAL A 347 -2.53 12.47 10.51
C VAL A 347 -3.52 11.41 11.03
N ASP A 348 -3.04 10.48 11.86
CA ASP A 348 -3.82 9.50 12.63
C ASP A 348 -4.69 8.46 11.89
N LYS A 349 -4.59 8.35 10.55
CA LYS A 349 -5.45 7.45 9.77
C LYS A 349 -4.66 6.43 8.95
N LYS A 350 -4.32 5.29 9.57
CA LYS A 350 -3.68 4.14 8.88
C LYS A 350 -4.53 3.70 7.67
N GLY A 351 -3.87 3.51 6.53
CA GLY A 351 -4.50 2.98 5.31
C GLY A 351 -5.10 4.03 4.37
N LEU A 352 -5.03 5.32 4.72
CA LEU A 352 -5.30 6.39 3.76
C LEU A 352 -4.10 6.63 2.84
N ILE A 353 -4.40 6.93 1.58
CA ILE A 353 -3.42 7.46 0.64
C ILE A 353 -3.19 8.94 1.01
N PRO A 354 -1.93 9.45 1.03
CA PRO A 354 -1.62 10.87 1.24
C PRO A 354 -2.12 11.76 0.11
N MET A 355 -2.61 12.98 0.37
CA MET A 355 -2.94 13.90 -0.72
C MET A 355 -1.64 14.41 -1.35
N ARG A 356 -1.60 14.47 -2.69
CA ARG A 356 -0.47 15.09 -3.39
C ARG A 356 -0.32 16.54 -2.91
N PRO A 357 0.85 16.95 -2.41
CA PRO A 357 1.11 18.34 -2.11
C PRO A 357 1.09 19.22 -3.36
N GLU A 358 0.83 20.51 -3.18
CA GLU A 358 0.91 21.49 -4.27
C GLU A 358 2.34 21.61 -4.79
N ASP A 359 2.49 21.99 -6.06
CA ASP A 359 3.79 22.03 -6.72
C ASP A 359 4.76 23.02 -6.04
N GLU A 360 4.28 24.15 -5.52
CA GLU A 360 5.10 25.09 -4.75
C GLU A 360 5.67 24.46 -3.46
N GLU A 361 4.86 23.68 -2.74
CA GLU A 361 5.34 22.98 -1.54
C GLU A 361 6.37 21.90 -1.91
N LEU A 362 6.15 21.19 -3.03
CA LEU A 362 7.10 20.21 -3.52
C LEU A 362 8.43 20.86 -3.93
N GLU A 363 8.41 22.05 -4.52
CA GLU A 363 9.62 22.81 -4.84
C GLU A 363 10.38 23.22 -3.57
N GLU A 364 9.67 23.71 -2.55
CA GLU A 364 10.26 24.05 -1.27
C GLU A 364 10.88 22.83 -0.57
N GLY A 365 10.13 21.73 -0.47
CA GLY A 365 10.62 20.49 0.12
C GLY A 365 11.82 19.90 -0.64
N LEU A 366 11.82 20.02 -1.98
CA LEU A 366 12.97 19.62 -2.80
C LEU A 366 14.21 20.43 -2.47
N LYS A 367 14.07 21.76 -2.34
CA LYS A 367 15.18 22.66 -2.00
C LYS A 367 15.77 22.31 -0.64
N GLU A 368 14.92 22.13 0.38
CA GLU A 368 15.34 21.77 1.75
C GLU A 368 16.08 20.44 1.81
N PHE A 369 15.54 19.41 1.14
CA PHE A 369 16.15 18.08 1.16
C PHE A 369 17.42 18.02 0.32
N LYS A 370 17.50 18.81 -0.76
CA LYS A 370 18.73 18.98 -1.53
C LYS A 370 19.81 19.65 -0.71
N MET A 371 19.50 20.74 0.00
CA MET A 371 20.45 21.42 0.89
C MET A 371 21.01 20.47 1.96
N LEU A 372 20.15 19.63 2.55
CA LEU A 372 20.60 18.59 3.48
C LEU A 372 21.66 17.67 2.84
N PHE A 373 21.42 17.19 1.62
CA PHE A 373 22.37 16.30 0.96
C PHE A 373 23.62 17.01 0.44
N ASP A 374 23.53 18.29 0.07
CA ASP A 374 24.70 19.11 -0.23
C ASP A 374 25.60 19.16 1.01
N SER A 375 25.02 19.44 2.20
CA SER A 375 25.76 19.43 3.47
C SER A 375 26.29 18.04 3.84
N LEU A 376 25.48 16.98 3.73
CA LEU A 376 25.93 15.61 3.98
C LEU A 376 27.10 15.24 3.09
N SER A 377 27.05 15.56 1.79
CA SER A 377 28.11 15.25 0.84
C SER A 377 29.46 15.90 1.18
N SER A 378 29.48 16.92 2.04
CA SER A 378 30.71 17.54 2.54
C SER A 378 31.43 16.73 3.62
N LEU A 379 30.79 15.71 4.19
CA LEU A 379 31.39 14.83 5.19
C LEU A 379 32.50 13.98 4.55
N VAL A 380 33.64 13.86 5.23
CA VAL A 380 34.83 13.13 4.75
C VAL A 380 34.50 11.70 4.37
N SER A 381 33.64 11.03 5.15
CA SER A 381 33.10 9.71 4.85
C SER A 381 32.51 9.63 3.44
N TYR A 382 31.68 10.60 3.02
CA TYR A 382 31.09 10.60 1.68
C TYR A 382 32.04 11.11 0.59
N GLN A 383 32.94 12.04 0.91
CA GLN A 383 33.95 12.55 -0.04
C GLN A 383 34.86 11.43 -0.56
N ARG A 384 35.18 10.44 0.30
CA ARG A 384 35.94 9.24 -0.08
C ARG A 384 35.34 8.46 -1.26
N LEU A 385 34.03 8.57 -1.49
CA LEU A 385 33.38 7.94 -2.64
C LEU A 385 33.74 8.60 -3.99
N GLU A 386 34.12 9.87 -3.98
CA GLU A 386 34.64 10.54 -5.18
C GLU A 386 36.14 10.24 -5.36
N ASP A 387 36.86 9.89 -4.29
CA ASP A 387 38.27 9.42 -4.31
C ASP A 387 38.41 7.93 -4.69
N GLY A 388 37.32 7.27 -5.04
CA GLY A 388 37.31 5.88 -5.53
C GLY A 388 37.06 4.81 -4.46
N ALA A 389 36.78 5.17 -3.21
CA ALA A 389 36.35 4.20 -2.21
C ALA A 389 34.99 3.59 -2.60
N GLU A 390 34.86 2.27 -2.44
CA GLU A 390 33.58 1.60 -2.68
C GLU A 390 32.76 1.49 -1.41
N THR A 391 31.43 1.57 -1.53
CA THR A 391 30.54 1.51 -0.36
C THR A 391 30.70 0.24 0.50
N PRO A 392 31.01 -0.97 -0.02
CA PRO A 392 31.24 -2.13 0.82
C PRO A 392 32.43 -1.96 1.78
N GLN A 393 33.49 -1.26 1.38
CA GLN A 393 34.69 -1.04 2.21
C GLN A 393 34.33 -0.22 3.46
N LEU A 394 33.47 0.78 3.29
CA LEU A 394 33.02 1.67 4.37
C LEU A 394 31.92 1.02 5.21
N ARG A 395 31.07 0.20 4.59
CA ARG A 395 29.91 -0.43 5.23
C ARG A 395 30.28 -1.64 6.08
N ARG A 396 31.08 -2.56 5.53
CA ARG A 396 31.36 -3.88 6.15
C ARG A 396 31.94 -3.70 7.54
N PHE A 397 31.71 -4.66 8.41
CA PHE A 397 32.38 -4.71 9.70
C PHE A 397 33.82 -5.22 9.55
N SER A 398 34.66 -4.85 10.51
CA SER A 398 36.06 -5.28 10.58
C SER A 398 36.25 -6.80 10.52
N PHE A 399 35.31 -7.58 11.07
CA PHE A 399 35.36 -9.05 11.11
C PHE A 399 34.80 -9.73 9.85
N GLU A 400 34.16 -9.00 8.94
CA GLU A 400 33.65 -9.56 7.69
C GLU A 400 34.78 -9.81 6.69
N LYS A 401 34.54 -10.66 5.68
CA LYS A 401 35.51 -10.89 4.61
C LYS A 401 35.86 -9.57 3.91
N ASP A 402 37.16 -9.36 3.69
CA ASP A 402 37.79 -8.13 3.19
C ASP A 402 37.75 -6.93 4.15
N GLY A 403 37.18 -7.10 5.35
CA GLY A 403 37.09 -6.08 6.39
C GLY A 403 36.26 -4.85 5.98
N GLY A 404 36.10 -3.94 6.92
CA GLY A 404 35.51 -2.64 6.68
C GLY A 404 35.42 -1.80 7.94
N GLU A 405 34.83 -0.62 7.82
CA GLU A 405 34.81 0.39 8.87
C GLU A 405 33.55 0.41 9.73
N GLY A 406 32.54 -0.41 9.40
CA GLY A 406 31.29 -0.44 10.16
C GLY A 406 30.57 0.91 10.19
N ASN A 407 30.68 1.71 9.12
CA ASN A 407 30.20 3.08 9.11
C ASN A 407 28.69 3.19 8.90
N ILE A 408 28.00 3.90 9.81
CA ILE A 408 26.54 3.99 9.80
C ILE A 408 25.99 4.83 8.64
N LEU A 409 26.79 5.76 8.09
CA LEU A 409 26.42 6.59 6.94
C LEU A 409 26.31 5.79 5.64
N PHE A 410 26.80 4.54 5.62
CA PHE A 410 26.73 3.61 4.50
C PHE A 410 25.66 2.54 4.67
N ARG A 411 24.80 2.70 5.68
CA ARG A 411 23.72 1.78 6.02
C ARG A 411 22.40 2.53 6.05
N PRO A 412 21.33 2.04 5.37
CA PRO A 412 20.02 2.67 5.39
C PRO A 412 19.51 3.07 6.78
N VAL A 413 19.63 2.18 7.78
CA VAL A 413 19.16 2.46 9.14
C VAL A 413 19.89 3.66 9.78
N GLY A 414 21.19 3.80 9.55
CA GLY A 414 22.00 4.90 10.10
C GLY A 414 21.70 6.21 9.39
N GLN A 415 21.59 6.17 8.06
CA GLN A 415 21.19 7.31 7.23
C GLN A 415 19.82 7.88 7.65
N ILE A 416 18.83 7.00 7.89
CA ILE A 416 17.50 7.42 8.35
C ILE A 416 17.57 8.01 9.76
N ALA A 417 18.37 7.43 10.68
CA ALA A 417 18.55 7.97 12.02
C ALA A 417 19.19 9.38 11.99
N VAL A 418 20.18 9.59 11.14
CA VAL A 418 20.81 10.90 10.92
C VAL A 418 19.80 11.91 10.36
N ALA A 419 19.06 11.56 9.30
CA ALA A 419 18.04 12.43 8.72
C ALA A 419 16.95 12.82 9.75
N GLN A 420 16.52 11.86 10.57
CA GLN A 420 15.56 12.11 11.65
C GLN A 420 16.10 13.08 12.71
N ALA A 421 17.34 12.89 13.16
CA ALA A 421 17.95 13.77 14.13
C ALA A 421 18.10 15.19 13.58
N LEU A 422 18.53 15.32 12.32
CA LEU A 422 18.68 16.60 11.63
C LEU A 422 17.33 17.31 11.46
N GLY A 423 16.27 16.60 11.11
CA GLY A 423 14.92 17.17 11.03
C GLY A 423 14.45 17.74 12.37
N ILE A 424 14.72 17.04 13.48
CA ILE A 424 14.42 17.52 14.84
C ILE A 424 15.26 18.77 15.16
N LEU A 425 16.57 18.74 14.92
CA LEU A 425 17.47 19.84 15.26
C LEU A 425 17.11 21.12 14.49
N VAL A 426 16.87 21.01 13.18
CA VAL A 426 16.57 22.15 12.32
C VAL A 426 15.16 22.67 12.57
N PHE A 427 14.13 21.83 12.43
CA PHE A 427 12.74 22.30 12.39
C PHE A 427 12.06 22.38 13.76
N LYS A 428 12.49 21.59 14.77
CA LYS A 428 11.93 21.68 16.12
C LYS A 428 12.78 22.48 17.09
N LYS A 429 14.11 22.36 17.00
CA LYS A 429 15.02 23.04 17.92
C LYS A 429 15.63 24.33 17.35
N GLY A 430 15.41 24.64 16.07
CA GLY A 430 15.83 25.90 15.44
C GLY A 430 17.33 26.04 15.21
N PHE A 431 18.08 24.94 15.17
CA PHE A 431 19.51 24.96 14.85
C PHE A 431 19.72 25.24 13.37
N SER A 432 20.74 26.03 13.03
CA SER A 432 21.13 26.20 11.63
C SER A 432 21.89 24.97 11.11
N LEU A 433 21.72 24.64 9.83
CA LEU A 433 22.46 23.54 9.21
C LEU A 433 23.98 23.77 9.30
N ASP A 434 24.46 25.01 9.13
CA ASP A 434 25.88 25.33 9.19
C ASP A 434 26.50 25.01 10.57
N GLU A 435 25.81 25.35 11.66
CA GLU A 435 26.28 25.03 13.02
C GLU A 435 26.31 23.52 13.28
N ILE A 436 25.28 22.80 12.80
CA ILE A 436 25.23 21.35 12.92
C ILE A 436 26.39 20.72 12.13
N PHE A 437 26.57 21.11 10.88
CA PHE A 437 27.56 20.47 10.01
C PHE A 437 29.00 20.76 10.40
N LYS A 438 29.31 21.89 11.04
CA LYS A 438 30.63 22.12 11.66
C LYS A 438 30.97 21.04 12.70
N LYS A 439 30.02 20.70 13.57
CA LYS A 439 30.21 19.65 14.58
C LYS A 439 30.24 18.24 13.97
N LEU A 440 29.35 17.96 13.00
CA LEU A 440 29.30 16.65 12.34
C LEU A 440 30.54 16.37 11.49
N GLN A 441 31.10 17.39 10.82
CA GLN A 441 32.36 17.24 10.09
C GLN A 441 33.50 16.83 11.02
N ARG A 442 33.64 17.49 12.17
CA ARG A 442 34.64 17.11 13.17
C ARG A 442 34.40 15.69 13.70
N TYR A 443 33.14 15.37 14.02
CA TYR A 443 32.77 14.05 14.49
C TYR A 443 33.06 12.95 13.46
N ASP A 444 32.87 13.22 12.17
CA ASP A 444 33.19 12.30 11.09
C ASP A 444 34.70 12.13 10.90
N ILE A 445 35.48 13.21 10.97
CA ILE A 445 36.96 13.20 10.94
C ILE A 445 37.51 12.34 12.08
N ASP A 446 36.93 12.46 13.28
CA ASP A 446 37.32 11.70 14.47
C ASP A 446 36.82 10.23 14.41
N GLY A 447 36.19 9.81 13.31
CA GLY A 447 35.70 8.44 13.08
C GLY A 447 34.40 8.10 13.80
N GLY A 448 33.65 9.10 14.28
CA GLY A 448 32.46 8.92 15.10
C GLY A 448 31.30 8.16 14.43
N PHE A 449 31.24 8.18 13.09
CA PHE A 449 30.27 7.38 12.33
C PHE A 449 30.73 5.96 12.02
N SER A 450 32.02 5.65 12.23
CA SER A 450 32.63 4.35 12.01
C SER A 450 32.71 3.52 13.30
N GLY A 451 33.08 2.25 13.17
CA GLY A 451 33.35 1.35 14.28
C GLY A 451 32.12 1.00 15.10
N MET A 452 30.92 0.96 14.49
CA MET A 452 29.68 0.70 15.21
C MET A 452 29.66 -0.64 15.97
N GLU A 453 30.53 -1.58 15.60
CA GLU A 453 30.72 -2.86 16.27
C GLU A 453 31.59 -2.80 17.55
N PHE A 454 32.23 -1.67 17.84
CA PHE A 454 33.11 -1.51 18.99
C PHE A 454 32.41 -0.81 20.16
N PRO A 455 32.65 -1.22 21.42
CA PRO A 455 32.02 -0.60 22.60
C PRO A 455 32.19 0.92 22.70
N GLN A 456 33.29 1.48 22.20
CA GLN A 456 33.54 2.92 22.20
C GLN A 456 32.50 3.70 21.39
N SER A 457 31.87 3.03 20.41
CA SER A 457 30.86 3.64 19.57
C SER A 457 29.52 3.80 20.32
N PRO A 458 28.83 4.95 20.18
CA PRO A 458 27.46 5.11 20.67
C PRO A 458 26.46 4.22 19.94
N TRP A 459 26.84 3.65 18.80
CA TRP A 459 26.00 2.78 17.98
C TRP A 459 26.02 1.31 18.46
N TYR A 460 26.97 0.93 19.32
CA TYR A 460 27.10 -0.41 19.88
C TYR A 460 25.90 -0.73 20.79
N GLY A 461 25.24 -1.86 20.54
CA GLY A 461 23.98 -2.24 21.21
C GLY A 461 22.75 -1.51 20.65
N VAL A 462 22.94 -0.36 20.00
CA VAL A 462 21.85 0.47 19.46
C VAL A 462 21.52 0.09 18.02
N LEU A 463 22.47 0.25 17.10
CA LEU A 463 22.33 -0.11 15.69
C LEU A 463 23.03 -1.42 15.34
N TYR A 464 23.85 -1.95 16.25
CA TYR A 464 24.57 -3.21 16.12
C TYR A 464 24.31 -4.10 17.34
N ASP A 465 23.87 -5.34 17.11
CA ASP A 465 23.75 -6.38 18.11
C ASP A 465 25.09 -7.15 18.17
N PRO A 466 25.89 -6.98 19.23
CA PRO A 466 27.19 -7.63 19.34
C PRO A 466 27.10 -9.15 19.57
N ASN A 467 26.00 -9.61 20.16
CA ASN A 467 25.79 -11.03 20.44
C ASN A 467 25.44 -11.77 19.15
N LYS A 468 24.56 -11.18 18.33
CA LYS A 468 24.12 -11.77 17.05
C LYS A 468 24.96 -11.32 15.86
N LYS A 469 25.94 -10.43 16.07
CA LYS A 469 26.80 -9.82 15.05
C LYS A 469 26.03 -9.26 13.84
N ARG A 470 24.93 -8.54 14.09
CA ARG A 470 24.04 -8.06 13.04
C ARG A 470 23.47 -6.68 13.34
N ILE A 471 22.91 -6.05 12.31
CA ILE A 471 22.25 -4.74 12.43
C ILE A 471 20.92 -4.85 13.20
N VAL A 472 20.64 -3.84 14.01
CA VAL A 472 19.39 -3.66 14.77
C VAL A 472 18.61 -2.49 14.20
N VAL A 473 17.57 -2.78 13.42
CA VAL A 473 16.71 -1.73 12.83
C VAL A 473 15.86 -1.03 13.89
N ALA A 474 15.47 -1.74 14.96
CA ALA A 474 14.64 -1.21 16.03
C ALA A 474 15.31 -0.06 16.83
N GLY A 475 16.65 0.01 16.85
CA GLY A 475 17.38 1.04 17.58
C GLY A 475 17.51 2.37 16.83
N ARG A 476 16.91 2.51 15.63
CA ARG A 476 16.97 3.73 14.82
C ARG A 476 16.51 4.97 15.58
N ASP A 477 15.38 4.90 16.28
CA ASP A 477 14.81 6.06 16.96
C ASP A 477 15.64 6.45 18.19
N LEU A 478 16.25 5.48 18.87
CA LEU A 478 17.25 5.71 19.92
C LEU A 478 18.51 6.37 19.34
N ALA A 479 19.03 5.87 18.21
CA ALA A 479 20.18 6.46 17.53
C ALA A 479 19.92 7.92 17.13
N ALA A 480 18.73 8.23 16.61
CA ALA A 480 18.34 9.60 16.29
C ALA A 480 18.34 10.51 17.54
N ARG A 481 17.78 10.04 18.67
CA ARG A 481 17.81 10.79 19.93
C ARG A 481 19.22 10.99 20.49
N LEU A 482 20.10 9.98 20.35
CA LEU A 482 21.51 10.12 20.73
C LEU A 482 22.20 11.19 19.89
N ILE A 483 21.97 11.24 18.58
CA ILE A 483 22.52 12.30 17.72
C ILE A 483 21.99 13.67 18.17
N VAL A 484 20.67 13.81 18.40
CA VAL A 484 20.09 15.07 18.91
C VAL A 484 20.75 15.51 20.21
N TYR A 485 20.96 14.60 21.15
CA TYR A 485 21.64 14.87 22.41
C TYR A 485 23.12 15.23 22.20
N MET A 486 23.85 14.50 21.36
CA MET A 486 25.25 14.78 21.07
C MET A 486 25.43 16.16 20.41
N MET A 487 24.47 16.63 19.62
CA MET A 487 24.58 17.90 18.90
C MET A 487 24.27 19.13 19.76
N GLY A 488 23.21 19.04 20.58
CA GLY A 488 22.65 20.19 21.30
C GLY A 488 22.40 19.98 22.79
N GLY A 489 22.69 18.80 23.32
CA GLY A 489 22.34 18.41 24.69
C GLY A 489 20.83 18.24 24.91
N ILE A 490 20.49 17.87 26.14
CA ILE A 490 19.12 17.82 26.66
C ILE A 490 19.12 18.56 28.00
N LYS A 491 18.28 19.59 28.12
CA LYS A 491 18.13 20.39 29.34
C LYS A 491 17.18 19.74 30.36
N ASP A 492 16.21 18.98 29.87
CA ASP A 492 15.24 18.30 30.72
C ASP A 492 15.88 17.05 31.35
N ASP A 493 15.92 17.02 32.68
CA ASP A 493 16.58 15.94 33.42
C ASP A 493 15.85 14.59 33.28
N MET A 494 14.52 14.60 33.07
CA MET A 494 13.75 13.37 32.86
C MET A 494 14.03 12.79 31.48
N GLU A 495 13.96 13.60 30.42
CA GLU A 495 14.28 13.18 29.05
C GLU A 495 15.73 12.65 28.96
N ARG A 496 16.66 13.31 29.67
CA ARG A 496 18.05 12.85 29.76
C ARG A 496 18.19 11.52 30.51
N ALA A 497 17.45 11.34 31.60
CA ALA A 497 17.45 10.09 32.37
C ALA A 497 16.83 8.92 31.58
N GLU A 498 15.75 9.15 30.86
CA GLU A 498 15.12 8.18 29.96
C GLU A 498 16.08 7.74 28.85
N LEU A 499 16.73 8.70 28.17
CA LEU A 499 17.71 8.39 27.13
C LEU A 499 18.88 7.55 27.67
N ARG A 500 19.37 7.88 28.88
CA ARG A 500 20.43 7.12 29.55
C ARG A 500 19.99 5.70 29.87
N LEU A 501 18.76 5.52 30.37
CA LEU A 501 18.21 4.20 30.69
C LEU A 501 18.12 3.35 29.44
N GLU A 502 17.52 3.87 28.37
CA GLU A 502 17.36 3.14 27.12
C GLU A 502 18.71 2.77 26.47
N LEU A 503 19.70 3.67 26.51
CA LEU A 503 21.04 3.34 26.02
C LEU A 503 21.68 2.21 26.85
N ALA A 504 21.52 2.23 28.17
CA ALA A 504 22.01 1.17 29.03
C ALA A 504 21.32 -0.17 28.75
N GLU A 505 20.00 -0.15 28.51
CA GLU A 505 19.23 -1.33 28.10
C GLU A 505 19.68 -1.87 26.74
N ALA A 506 19.91 -1.00 25.76
CA ALA A 506 20.42 -1.39 24.44
C ALA A 506 21.81 -2.06 24.53
N ARG A 507 22.61 -1.71 25.54
CA ARG A 507 23.98 -2.22 25.76
C ARG A 507 24.03 -3.37 26.77
N ARG A 508 22.88 -3.92 27.17
CA ARG A 508 22.76 -4.99 28.15
C ARG A 508 23.40 -6.30 27.67
N VAL A 509 24.15 -6.96 28.55
CA VAL A 509 24.82 -8.25 28.29
C VAL A 509 24.39 -9.34 29.29
N GLY A 510 23.63 -8.98 30.33
CA GLY A 510 23.08 -9.91 31.32
C GLY A 510 21.92 -9.35 32.13
N ALA A 511 21.59 -10.00 33.25
CA ALA A 511 20.42 -9.64 34.07
C ALA A 511 20.51 -8.23 34.67
N ASN A 512 21.70 -7.75 35.07
CA ASN A 512 21.91 -6.43 35.66
C ASN A 512 23.19 -5.72 35.16
N GLN A 513 23.80 -6.19 34.07
CA GLN A 513 25.05 -5.65 33.53
C GLN A 513 24.92 -5.20 32.07
N ALA A 514 25.63 -4.14 31.72
CA ALA A 514 25.74 -3.59 30.38
C ALA A 514 27.20 -3.29 30.01
N MET A 515 27.48 -3.20 28.72
CA MET A 515 28.80 -2.85 28.18
C MET A 515 29.03 -1.33 28.26
N SER A 516 30.06 -0.87 28.97
CA SER A 516 30.45 0.55 29.02
C SER A 516 31.15 1.00 27.73
N PHE A 517 31.39 2.30 27.57
CA PHE A 517 32.14 2.85 26.43
C PHE A 517 33.62 2.43 26.43
N GLU A 518 34.17 2.08 27.59
CA GLU A 518 35.54 1.55 27.75
C GLU A 518 35.61 0.03 27.50
N GLY A 519 34.51 -0.62 27.14
CA GLY A 519 34.46 -2.06 26.90
C GLY A 519 34.45 -2.92 28.18
N LYS A 520 33.98 -2.37 29.30
CA LYS A 520 33.88 -3.09 30.58
C LYS A 520 32.43 -3.40 30.94
N PHE A 521 32.19 -4.51 31.62
CA PHE A 521 30.88 -4.81 32.20
C PHE A 521 30.64 -3.94 33.44
N VAL A 522 29.57 -3.17 33.42
CA VAL A 522 29.18 -2.26 34.50
C VAL A 522 27.69 -2.39 34.81
N ASP A 523 27.27 -1.91 35.98
CA ASP A 523 25.84 -1.75 36.28
C ASP A 523 25.19 -0.83 35.24
N LEU A 524 23.92 -1.08 34.88
CA LEU A 524 23.24 -0.28 33.84
C LEU A 524 23.33 1.23 34.08
N LYS A 525 23.19 1.66 35.34
CA LYS A 525 23.28 3.07 35.72
C LYS A 525 24.64 3.69 35.40
N LYS A 526 25.72 2.91 35.32
CA LYS A 526 27.10 3.38 35.11
C LYS A 526 27.51 3.53 33.64
N VAL A 527 26.68 3.12 32.67
CA VAL A 527 26.98 3.26 31.23
C VAL A 527 27.16 4.73 30.82
N GLY A 528 26.31 5.62 31.34
CA GLY A 528 26.37 7.04 31.01
C GLY A 528 25.79 7.37 29.64
N LEU A 529 26.15 8.54 29.11
CA LEU A 529 25.81 9.03 27.77
C LEU A 529 27.11 9.47 27.06
N PRO A 530 27.16 9.46 25.72
CA PRO A 530 28.30 10.02 25.00
C PRO A 530 28.51 11.52 25.34
N PRO A 531 29.70 12.08 25.08
CA PRO A 531 29.90 13.51 25.24
C PRO A 531 29.04 14.31 24.25
N VAL A 532 28.61 15.50 24.66
CA VAL A 532 28.05 16.49 23.73
C VAL A 532 29.20 17.05 22.90
N LEU A 533 29.00 17.11 21.59
CA LEU A 533 29.97 17.60 20.62
C LEU A 533 30.17 19.11 20.80
N SER A 534 31.45 19.51 20.91
CA SER A 534 31.88 20.90 21.02
C SER A 534 31.69 21.64 19.72
#